data_AF-A0A096CEC9-F1
#
_entry.id   AF-A0A096CEC9-F1
#
_cell.length_a   1.000
_cell.length_b   1.000
_cell.length_c   1.000
_cell.angle_alpha   90.00
_cell.angle_beta   90.00
_cell.angle_gamma   90.00
#
_symmetry.space_group_name_H-M   'P 1'
#
loop_
_entity.id
_entity.type
_entity.pdbx_description
1 polymer ?
#
loop_
_entity_poly.entity_id
_entity_poly.type
_entity_poly.pdbx_seq_one_letter_code
_entity_poly.pdbx_strand_id
1 'polypeptide(L)'
;MKVMENYQEFTNLFQLNKTLRFELKPIGKTCELLEEGKIFASGSFLEKDKVRADNVSYVKKEIDKKHKIFIEETLSSFSISNDLLKQYFDCYNELKAFKKDCKSDEEEVKKTALRNKCTSIQRAMREAISQAFLKSPQKKLLAIKNLIENVFKADENVQHFSEFTSYFSGFETNRENFYSDEEKSTSIAYRLVHDNLPIFIKNIYIFEKLKEQFDAKTLSEIFENYKLYVAGSSLDEVFSLEYFNNTLTQKGIDNYNAVIGKIVKEDKQEIQGLNEHINLYNQKHKDRRLPFFISLKKQILSDREALSWLPDMFKNDSEVIKALKGFYIEDGFENNVLTPLATLLSSLDKYNLNGIFIRNNEALSSLSQNVYRNFSIDEAIDANAELQTFNNYELIANAL
;
A
#
# COMPACT_ATOMS: atom_id res chain seq x y z
N MET A 1 -37.17 20.17 37.44
CA MET A 1 -36.45 19.21 38.29
C MET A 1 -35.36 18.57 37.45
N LYS A 2 -34.08 18.82 37.75
CA LYS A 2 -32.96 18.15 37.08
C LYS A 2 -32.99 16.69 37.53
N VAL A 3 -33.18 15.77 36.58
CA VAL A 3 -32.98 14.33 36.82
C VAL A 3 -31.50 14.19 37.16
N MET A 4 -31.19 13.85 38.42
CA MET A 4 -29.83 13.44 38.79
C MET A 4 -29.66 12.04 38.20
N GLU A 5 -28.83 11.90 37.18
CA GLU A 5 -28.45 10.59 36.65
C GLU A 5 -27.77 9.79 37.76
N ASN A 6 -28.35 8.65 38.13
CA ASN A 6 -27.84 7.79 39.18
C ASN A 6 -26.78 6.85 38.60
N TYR A 7 -25.52 7.31 38.58
CA TYR A 7 -24.37 6.52 38.05
C TYR A 7 -24.19 5.14 38.69
N GLN A 8 -24.85 4.85 39.82
CA GLN A 8 -24.83 3.53 40.47
C GLN A 8 -25.51 2.44 39.63
N GLU A 9 -26.41 2.82 38.71
CA GLU A 9 -27.10 1.89 37.80
C GLU A 9 -26.18 1.39 36.67
N PHE A 10 -25.02 2.03 36.44
CA PHE A 10 -24.04 1.65 35.42
C PHE A 10 -23.01 0.65 35.91
N THR A 11 -23.45 -0.40 36.62
CA THR A 11 -22.59 -1.48 37.12
C THR A 11 -23.07 -2.83 36.58
N ASN A 12 -22.15 -3.77 36.36
CA ASN A 12 -22.45 -5.13 35.86
C ASN A 12 -23.22 -5.22 34.52
N LEU A 13 -23.09 -4.21 33.66
CA LEU A 13 -23.83 -4.15 32.39
C LEU A 13 -23.30 -5.11 31.31
N PHE A 14 -22.00 -5.37 31.29
CA PHE A 14 -21.36 -6.26 30.33
C PHE A 14 -20.06 -6.81 30.87
N GLN A 15 -19.65 -7.96 30.34
CA GLN A 15 -18.40 -8.61 30.72
C GLN A 15 -17.21 -7.93 30.04
N LEU A 16 -16.09 -7.86 30.76
CA LEU A 16 -14.82 -7.35 30.29
C LEU A 16 -13.72 -8.37 30.59
N ASN A 17 -12.92 -8.70 29.59
CA ASN A 17 -11.74 -9.53 29.79
C ASN A 17 -10.56 -8.64 30.23
N LYS A 18 -9.91 -8.99 31.34
CA LYS A 18 -8.70 -8.32 31.83
C LYS A 18 -7.59 -9.35 32.03
N THR A 19 -6.37 -8.99 31.65
CA THR A 19 -5.18 -9.84 31.83
C THR A 19 -4.31 -9.26 32.93
N LEU A 20 -4.11 -10.01 34.01
CA LEU A 20 -3.17 -9.66 35.08
C LEU A 20 -1.81 -10.31 34.79
N ARG A 21 -0.71 -9.61 35.08
CA ARG A 21 0.66 -10.10 34.86
C ARG A 21 1.43 -10.01 36.18
N PHE A 22 2.12 -11.10 36.53
CA PHE A 22 2.88 -11.22 37.77
C PHE A 22 4.26 -11.82 37.49
N GLU A 23 5.24 -11.45 38.31
CA GLU A 23 6.52 -12.14 38.38
C GLU A 23 6.32 -13.51 39.04
N LEU A 24 6.92 -14.56 38.46
CA LEU A 24 6.95 -15.90 39.06
C LEU A 24 8.32 -16.15 39.68
N LYS A 25 8.39 -16.16 41.02
CA LYS A 25 9.62 -16.42 41.77
C LYS A 25 9.74 -17.92 42.08
N PRO A 26 10.78 -18.63 41.59
CA PRO A 26 10.95 -20.05 41.90
C PRO A 26 11.21 -20.26 43.40
N ILE A 27 10.70 -21.35 43.97
CA ILE A 27 10.78 -21.65 45.41
C ILE A 27 11.52 -22.97 45.63
N GLY A 28 12.44 -23.02 46.59
CA GLY A 28 13.20 -24.23 46.92
C GLY A 28 14.08 -24.69 45.75
N LYS A 29 13.99 -25.98 45.38
CA LYS A 29 14.81 -26.59 44.31
C LYS A 29 14.30 -26.31 42.90
N THR A 30 13.22 -25.54 42.72
CA THR A 30 12.65 -25.30 41.38
C THR A 30 13.66 -24.66 40.42
N CYS A 31 14.50 -23.71 40.89
CA CYS A 31 15.50 -23.07 40.05
C CYS A 31 16.57 -24.07 39.59
N GLU A 32 17.14 -24.83 40.53
CA GLU A 32 18.13 -25.88 40.26
C GLU A 32 17.60 -26.91 39.28
N LEU A 33 16.34 -27.37 39.44
CA LEU A 33 15.74 -28.37 38.56
C LEU A 33 15.49 -27.86 37.13
N LEU A 34 15.23 -26.55 36.95
CA LEU A 34 15.06 -25.93 35.64
C LEU A 34 16.41 -25.73 34.92
N GLU A 35 17.44 -25.36 35.67
CA GLU A 35 18.80 -25.12 35.16
C GLU A 35 19.54 -26.43 34.88
N GLU A 36 19.50 -27.39 35.79
CA GLU A 36 20.32 -28.61 35.72
C GLU A 36 19.79 -29.64 34.70
N GLY A 37 18.59 -29.45 34.14
CA GLY A 37 17.99 -30.38 33.17
C GLY A 37 17.76 -31.82 33.69
N LYS A 38 18.03 -32.08 34.98
CA LYS A 38 18.10 -33.43 35.59
C LYS A 38 16.79 -34.21 35.63
N ILE A 39 15.68 -33.62 35.20
CA ILE A 39 14.37 -34.31 35.17
C ILE A 39 14.19 -35.11 33.87
N PHE A 40 14.86 -34.77 32.77
CA PHE A 40 14.68 -35.46 31.48
C PHE A 40 16.01 -35.66 30.74
N ALA A 41 16.20 -36.84 30.15
CA ALA A 41 17.44 -37.26 29.46
C ALA A 41 17.83 -36.44 28.21
N SER A 42 17.19 -35.28 27.96
CA SER A 42 17.21 -34.57 26.68
C SER A 42 17.51 -33.05 26.77
N GLY A 43 18.10 -32.56 27.86
CA GLY A 43 18.58 -31.16 28.01
C GLY A 43 17.66 -30.23 28.81
N SER A 44 18.09 -28.98 29.03
CA SER A 44 17.34 -27.97 29.82
C SER A 44 16.00 -27.61 29.16
N PHE A 45 14.95 -27.49 29.97
CA PHE A 45 13.61 -27.07 29.51
C PHE A 45 13.65 -25.65 28.90
N LEU A 46 14.42 -24.75 29.51
CA LEU A 46 14.52 -23.35 29.09
C LEU A 46 15.20 -23.22 27.72
N GLU A 47 16.20 -24.04 27.44
CA GLU A 47 16.86 -24.07 26.14
C GLU A 47 15.91 -24.56 25.04
N LYS A 48 15.11 -25.59 25.30
CA LYS A 48 14.10 -26.09 24.35
C LYS A 48 12.98 -25.07 24.09
N ASP A 49 12.56 -24.35 25.12
CA ASP A 49 11.57 -23.27 24.98
C ASP A 49 12.16 -22.11 24.19
N LYS A 50 13.43 -21.75 24.43
CA LYS A 50 14.14 -20.72 23.67
C LYS A 50 14.27 -21.10 22.19
N VAL A 51 14.74 -22.31 21.88
CA VAL A 51 14.84 -22.81 20.49
C VAL A 51 13.48 -22.78 19.80
N ARG A 52 12.42 -23.21 20.49
CA ARG A 52 11.05 -23.09 19.95
C ARG A 52 10.70 -21.63 19.69
N ALA A 53 10.86 -20.75 20.68
CA ALA A 53 10.53 -19.33 20.53
C ALA A 53 11.26 -18.66 19.35
N ASP A 54 12.55 -18.97 19.18
CA ASP A 54 13.38 -18.49 18.07
C ASP A 54 12.84 -19.00 16.71
N ASN A 55 12.40 -20.26 16.66
CA ASN A 55 11.89 -20.90 15.44
C ASN A 55 10.42 -20.58 15.13
N VAL A 56 9.59 -20.19 16.10
CA VAL A 56 8.15 -19.92 15.89
C VAL A 56 7.90 -18.93 14.76
N SER A 57 8.72 -17.87 14.68
CA SER A 57 8.57 -16.86 13.63
C SER A 57 8.84 -17.44 12.24
N TYR A 58 9.86 -18.29 12.12
CA TYR A 58 10.18 -19.00 10.89
C TYR A 58 9.04 -19.97 10.50
N VAL A 59 8.57 -20.82 11.41
CA VAL A 59 7.50 -21.79 11.13
C VAL A 59 6.21 -21.10 10.69
N LYS A 60 5.83 -19.99 11.32
CA LYS A 60 4.67 -19.18 10.89
C LYS A 60 4.84 -18.64 9.47
N LYS A 61 6.03 -18.19 9.10
CA LYS A 61 6.33 -17.71 7.74
C LYS A 61 6.21 -18.83 6.70
N GLU A 62 6.69 -20.04 7.00
CA GLU A 62 6.55 -21.19 6.08
C GLU A 62 5.10 -21.61 5.90
N ILE A 63 4.30 -21.63 6.99
CA ILE A 63 2.85 -21.85 6.91
C ILE A 63 2.19 -20.75 6.04
N ASP A 64 2.54 -19.48 6.27
CA ASP A 64 1.99 -18.35 5.53
C ASP A 64 2.29 -18.44 4.03
N LYS A 65 3.47 -18.92 3.63
CA LYS A 65 3.79 -19.17 2.22
C LYS A 65 2.81 -20.16 1.59
N LYS A 66 2.43 -21.23 2.30
CA LYS A 66 1.44 -22.21 1.81
C LYS A 66 0.04 -21.58 1.68
N HIS A 67 -0.37 -20.77 2.66
CA HIS A 67 -1.63 -20.03 2.57
C HIS A 67 -1.62 -19.01 1.42
N LYS A 68 -0.52 -18.28 1.19
CA LYS A 68 -0.38 -17.31 0.08
C LYS A 68 -0.58 -17.99 -1.28
N ILE A 69 0.11 -19.11 -1.51
CA ILE A 69 -0.01 -19.89 -2.75
C ILE A 69 -1.46 -20.34 -2.95
N PHE A 70 -2.08 -20.91 -1.90
CA PHE A 70 -3.47 -21.34 -1.97
C PHE A 70 -4.45 -20.19 -2.25
N ILE A 71 -4.22 -19.02 -1.66
CA ILE A 71 -5.03 -17.82 -1.90
C ILE A 71 -4.93 -17.39 -3.36
N GLU A 72 -3.72 -17.29 -3.89
CA GLU A 72 -3.46 -16.90 -5.27
C GLU A 72 -4.08 -17.90 -6.27
N GLU A 73 -3.86 -19.20 -6.06
CA GLU A 73 -4.40 -20.26 -6.92
C GLU A 73 -5.94 -20.26 -6.93
N THR A 74 -6.57 -20.16 -5.75
CA THR A 74 -8.04 -20.18 -5.65
C THR A 74 -8.65 -18.94 -6.29
N LEU A 75 -8.09 -17.74 -6.05
CA LEU A 75 -8.64 -16.51 -6.60
C LEU A 75 -8.35 -16.35 -8.10
N SER A 76 -7.24 -16.90 -8.61
CA SER A 76 -6.94 -16.89 -10.06
C SER A 76 -7.89 -17.75 -10.89
N SER A 77 -8.49 -18.78 -10.28
CA SER A 77 -9.45 -19.69 -10.91
C SER A 77 -10.90 -19.40 -10.57
N PHE A 78 -11.15 -18.37 -9.76
CA PHE A 78 -12.46 -17.96 -9.31
C PHE A 78 -12.88 -16.63 -9.94
N SER A 79 -14.18 -16.50 -10.22
CA SER A 79 -14.79 -15.24 -10.65
C SER A 79 -16.10 -15.02 -9.88
N ILE A 80 -16.29 -13.79 -9.40
CA ILE A 80 -17.58 -13.34 -8.90
C ILE A 80 -18.52 -13.24 -10.11
N SER A 81 -19.75 -13.76 -9.97
CA SER A 81 -20.76 -13.68 -11.02
C SER A 81 -20.99 -12.23 -11.47
N ASN A 82 -20.98 -12.02 -12.79
CA ASN A 82 -21.28 -10.73 -13.40
C ASN A 82 -22.68 -10.23 -13.03
N ASP A 83 -23.65 -11.13 -12.82
CA ASP A 83 -24.99 -10.77 -12.37
C ASP A 83 -24.97 -10.19 -10.95
N LEU A 84 -24.16 -10.75 -10.06
CA LEU A 84 -24.00 -10.22 -8.69
C LEU A 84 -23.31 -8.86 -8.72
N LEU A 85 -22.24 -8.73 -9.52
CA LEU A 85 -21.52 -7.47 -9.69
C LEU A 85 -22.47 -6.38 -10.20
N LYS A 86 -23.25 -6.68 -11.23
CA LYS A 86 -24.24 -5.76 -11.80
C LYS A 86 -25.32 -5.37 -10.79
N GLN A 87 -25.91 -6.35 -10.10
CA GLN A 87 -26.90 -6.08 -9.05
C GLN A 87 -26.34 -5.16 -7.95
N TYR A 88 -25.08 -5.37 -7.54
CA TYR A 88 -24.44 -4.49 -6.57
C TYR A 88 -24.18 -3.10 -7.13
N PHE A 89 -23.68 -3.00 -8.38
CA PHE A 89 -23.43 -1.73 -9.04
C PHE A 89 -24.71 -0.89 -9.18
N ASP A 90 -25.82 -1.51 -9.59
CA ASP A 90 -27.13 -0.86 -9.68
C ASP A 90 -27.58 -0.38 -8.30
N CYS A 91 -27.50 -1.25 -7.28
CA CYS A 91 -27.86 -0.90 -5.90
C CYS A 91 -26.97 0.24 -5.34
N TYR A 92 -25.67 0.22 -5.64
CA TYR A 92 -24.72 1.26 -5.25
C TYR A 92 -25.04 2.61 -5.92
N ASN A 93 -25.38 2.60 -7.22
CA ASN A 93 -25.80 3.79 -7.96
C ASN A 93 -27.09 4.39 -7.41
N GLU A 94 -28.09 3.55 -7.18
CA GLU A 94 -29.36 3.97 -6.59
C GLU A 94 -29.13 4.61 -5.22
N LEU A 95 -28.30 4.00 -4.36
CA LEU A 95 -27.97 4.57 -3.04
C LEU A 95 -27.25 5.92 -3.14
N LYS A 96 -26.35 6.07 -4.12
CA LYS A 96 -25.61 7.32 -4.36
C LYS A 96 -26.52 8.45 -4.84
N ALA A 97 -27.62 8.12 -5.53
CA ALA A 97 -28.59 9.10 -6.01
C ALA A 97 -29.46 9.71 -4.90
N PHE A 98 -29.57 9.04 -3.73
CA PHE A 98 -30.25 9.64 -2.58
C PHE A 98 -29.49 10.86 -2.07
N LYS A 99 -30.22 11.95 -1.82
CA LYS A 99 -29.67 13.14 -1.17
C LYS A 99 -29.13 12.78 0.22
N LYS A 100 -28.10 13.52 0.65
CA LYS A 100 -27.44 13.33 1.95
C LYS A 100 -28.45 13.45 3.10
N ASP A 101 -29.40 14.38 2.96
CA ASP A 101 -30.52 14.60 3.87
C ASP A 101 -31.81 14.06 3.24
N CYS A 102 -32.34 12.96 3.78
CA CYS A 102 -33.67 12.45 3.43
C CYS A 102 -34.72 13.38 4.05
N LYS A 103 -35.70 13.81 3.25
CA LYS A 103 -36.64 14.85 3.67
C LYS A 103 -37.96 14.30 4.24
N SER A 104 -38.19 12.99 4.12
CA SER A 104 -39.40 12.32 4.61
C SER A 104 -39.12 10.90 5.09
N ASP A 105 -39.99 10.42 5.99
CA ASP A 105 -39.96 9.05 6.53
C ASP A 105 -40.06 7.99 5.42
N GLU A 106 -40.80 8.26 4.35
CA GLU A 106 -40.91 7.35 3.19
C GLU A 106 -39.60 7.21 2.41
N GLU A 107 -38.83 8.29 2.26
CA GLU A 107 -37.51 8.23 1.62
C GLU A 107 -36.52 7.42 2.47
N GLU A 108 -36.62 7.54 3.80
CA GLU A 108 -35.77 6.79 4.74
C GLU A 108 -36.08 5.29 4.72
N VAL A 109 -37.36 4.91 4.67
CA VAL A 109 -37.78 3.50 4.52
C VAL A 109 -37.25 2.92 3.21
N LYS A 110 -37.39 3.64 2.08
CA LYS A 110 -36.87 3.19 0.78
C LYS A 110 -35.34 3.04 0.80
N LYS A 111 -34.63 4.03 1.35
CA LYS A 111 -33.17 4.00 1.50
C LYS A 111 -32.70 2.85 2.38
N THR A 112 -33.43 2.55 3.45
CA THR A 112 -33.14 1.42 4.36
C THR A 112 -33.38 0.09 3.67
N ALA A 113 -34.49 -0.07 2.95
CA ALA A 113 -34.76 -1.28 2.16
C ALA A 113 -33.67 -1.51 1.09
N LEU A 114 -33.23 -0.46 0.41
CA LEU A 114 -32.15 -0.53 -0.57
C LEU A 114 -30.79 -0.87 0.07
N ARG A 115 -30.48 -0.30 1.24
CA ARG A 115 -29.28 -0.69 2.02
C ARG A 115 -29.32 -2.17 2.36
N ASN A 116 -30.46 -2.68 2.84
CA ASN A 116 -30.61 -4.10 3.16
C ASN A 116 -30.44 -4.99 1.92
N LYS A 117 -30.93 -4.56 0.75
CA LYS A 117 -30.70 -5.24 -0.55
C LYS A 117 -29.21 -5.25 -0.92
N CYS A 118 -28.52 -4.12 -0.81
CA CYS A 118 -27.07 -4.06 -1.05
C CYS A 118 -26.31 -5.00 -0.08
N THR A 119 -26.66 -4.99 1.20
CA THR A 119 -26.04 -5.88 2.21
C THR A 119 -26.27 -7.35 1.89
N SER A 120 -27.45 -7.73 1.40
CA SER A 120 -27.74 -9.12 1.02
C SER A 120 -26.94 -9.56 -0.22
N ILE A 121 -26.79 -8.68 -1.22
CA ILE A 121 -25.94 -8.93 -2.40
C ILE A 121 -24.47 -9.07 -1.98
N GLN A 122 -23.97 -8.17 -1.11
CA GLN A 122 -22.62 -8.27 -0.57
C GLN A 122 -22.42 -9.58 0.18
N ARG A 123 -23.40 -10.00 0.99
CA ARG A 123 -23.35 -11.30 1.69
C ARG A 123 -23.25 -12.46 0.69
N ALA A 124 -24.08 -12.48 -0.36
CA ALA A 124 -24.02 -13.51 -1.38
C ALA A 124 -22.65 -13.58 -2.09
N MET A 125 -22.03 -12.43 -2.39
CA MET A 125 -20.67 -12.40 -2.92
C MET A 125 -19.65 -12.97 -1.93
N ARG A 126 -19.73 -12.60 -0.65
CA ARG A 126 -18.82 -13.10 0.38
C ARG A 126 -18.96 -14.61 0.60
N GLU A 127 -20.19 -15.12 0.61
CA GLU A 127 -20.49 -16.54 0.65
C GLU A 127 -19.87 -17.26 -0.57
N ALA A 128 -20.05 -16.74 -1.79
CA ALA A 128 -19.46 -17.34 -2.99
C ALA A 128 -17.92 -17.41 -2.92
N ILE A 129 -17.26 -16.32 -2.48
CA ILE A 129 -15.81 -16.27 -2.31
C ILE A 129 -15.35 -17.28 -1.24
N SER A 130 -15.99 -17.28 -0.06
CA SER A 130 -15.66 -18.21 1.03
C SER A 130 -15.82 -19.67 0.59
N GLN A 131 -16.90 -19.98 -0.11
CA GLN A 131 -17.17 -21.33 -0.61
C GLN A 131 -16.13 -21.79 -1.64
N ALA A 132 -15.56 -20.90 -2.45
CA ALA A 132 -14.45 -21.23 -3.35
C ALA A 132 -13.24 -21.80 -2.58
N PHE A 133 -12.92 -21.21 -1.42
CA PHE A 133 -11.86 -21.72 -0.54
C PHE A 133 -12.28 -22.99 0.21
N LEU A 134 -13.45 -23.00 0.84
CA LEU A 134 -13.87 -24.09 1.72
C LEU A 134 -14.14 -25.40 0.97
N LYS A 135 -14.59 -25.33 -0.28
CA LYS A 135 -14.81 -26.51 -1.13
C LYS A 135 -13.51 -27.06 -1.73
N SER A 136 -12.42 -26.30 -1.75
CA SER A 136 -11.15 -26.77 -2.29
C SER A 136 -10.56 -27.89 -1.42
N PRO A 137 -10.22 -29.06 -1.98
CA PRO A 137 -9.53 -30.12 -1.24
C PRO A 137 -8.23 -29.66 -0.58
N GLN A 138 -7.54 -28.70 -1.21
CA GLN A 138 -6.29 -28.13 -0.70
C GLN A 138 -6.48 -27.43 0.65
N LYS A 139 -7.68 -26.90 0.97
CA LYS A 139 -7.93 -26.23 2.26
C LYS A 139 -7.70 -27.16 3.46
N LYS A 140 -8.03 -28.44 3.32
CA LYS A 140 -7.78 -29.44 4.38
C LYS A 140 -6.28 -29.72 4.56
N LEU A 141 -5.51 -29.63 3.48
CA LEU A 141 -4.05 -29.82 3.50
C LEU A 141 -3.33 -28.67 4.21
N LEU A 142 -3.98 -27.51 4.36
CA LEU A 142 -3.43 -26.36 5.07
C LEU A 142 -3.58 -26.41 6.59
N ALA A 143 -4.28 -27.41 7.15
CA ALA A 143 -4.32 -27.56 8.60
C ALA A 143 -2.88 -27.66 9.14
N ILE A 144 -2.53 -26.83 10.13
CA ILE A 144 -1.14 -26.70 10.61
C ILE A 144 -0.58 -28.04 11.06
N LYS A 145 -1.40 -28.90 11.67
CA LYS A 145 -1.00 -30.27 12.01
C LYS A 145 -0.49 -31.04 10.79
N ASN A 146 -1.25 -31.01 9.69
CA ASN A 146 -0.84 -31.66 8.44
C ASN A 146 0.42 -31.03 7.85
N LEU A 147 0.51 -29.69 7.87
CA LEU A 147 1.70 -28.98 7.36
C LEU A 147 2.96 -29.37 8.14
N ILE A 148 2.90 -29.37 9.47
CA ILE A 148 4.04 -29.70 10.33
C ILE A 148 4.42 -31.18 10.20
N GLU A 149 3.45 -32.09 10.32
CA GLU A 149 3.73 -33.54 10.41
C GLU A 149 4.08 -34.16 9.05
N ASN A 150 3.52 -33.65 7.96
CA ASN A 150 3.64 -34.28 6.64
C ASN A 150 4.41 -33.44 5.61
N VAL A 151 4.22 -32.10 5.60
CA VAL A 151 4.82 -31.23 4.55
C VAL A 151 6.21 -30.75 4.95
N PHE A 152 6.39 -30.35 6.20
CA PHE A 152 7.62 -29.77 6.73
C PHE A 152 8.43 -30.75 7.58
N LYS A 153 8.13 -32.06 7.48
CA LYS A 153 8.74 -33.10 8.32
C LYS A 153 10.28 -33.12 8.29
N ALA A 154 10.87 -32.76 7.15
CA ALA A 154 12.32 -32.73 6.97
C ALA A 154 12.99 -31.43 7.45
N ASP A 155 12.22 -30.40 7.83
CA ASP A 155 12.75 -29.12 8.27
C ASP A 155 13.08 -29.16 9.78
N GLU A 156 14.37 -29.12 10.10
CA GLU A 156 14.87 -29.17 11.48
C GLU A 156 14.27 -28.07 12.37
N ASN A 157 14.02 -26.88 11.82
CA ASN A 157 13.42 -25.77 12.57
C ASN A 157 11.94 -26.03 12.93
N VAL A 158 11.28 -26.91 12.17
CA VAL A 158 9.86 -27.27 12.34
C VAL A 158 9.71 -28.53 13.20
N GLN A 159 10.69 -29.45 13.18
CA GLN A 159 10.62 -30.74 13.88
C GLN A 159 10.31 -30.63 15.37
N HIS A 160 10.77 -29.57 16.04
CA HIS A 160 10.47 -29.29 17.45
C HIS A 160 8.98 -29.07 17.76
N PHE A 161 8.12 -28.96 16.73
CA PHE A 161 6.68 -28.76 16.86
C PHE A 161 5.83 -29.96 16.43
N SER A 162 6.42 -31.07 15.98
CA SER A 162 5.69 -32.23 15.46
C SER A 162 4.69 -32.81 16.47
N GLU A 163 5.06 -32.90 17.74
CA GLU A 163 4.19 -33.33 18.84
C GLU A 163 3.53 -32.15 19.59
N PHE A 164 3.79 -30.91 19.16
CA PHE A 164 3.38 -29.68 19.85
C PHE A 164 2.62 -28.71 18.95
N THR A 165 1.88 -29.25 17.97
CA THR A 165 1.12 -28.46 16.98
C THR A 165 0.05 -27.57 17.60
N SER A 166 -0.47 -27.93 18.78
CA SER A 166 -1.44 -27.13 19.56
C SER A 166 -0.91 -25.74 19.95
N TYR A 167 0.41 -25.55 19.97
CA TYR A 167 1.05 -24.24 20.13
C TYR A 167 0.55 -23.21 19.12
N PHE A 168 0.16 -23.66 17.93
CA PHE A 168 -0.32 -22.80 16.85
C PHE A 168 -1.84 -22.67 16.81
N SER A 169 -2.59 -23.17 17.80
CA SER A 169 -4.07 -23.09 17.81
C SER A 169 -4.63 -21.69 17.54
N GLY A 170 -4.17 -20.68 18.29
CA GLY A 170 -4.58 -19.29 18.06
C GLY A 170 -4.14 -18.74 16.69
N PHE A 171 -3.04 -19.26 16.14
CA PHE A 171 -2.56 -18.90 14.80
C PHE A 171 -3.41 -19.56 13.70
N GLU A 172 -3.81 -20.82 13.86
CA GLU A 172 -4.76 -21.52 12.99
C GLU A 172 -6.08 -20.75 12.94
N THR A 173 -6.66 -20.39 14.09
CA THR A 173 -7.91 -19.60 14.13
C THR A 173 -7.77 -18.27 13.38
N ASN A 174 -6.62 -17.59 13.50
CA ASN A 174 -6.35 -16.38 12.73
C ASN A 174 -6.32 -16.65 11.22
N ARG A 175 -5.84 -17.81 10.76
CA ARG A 175 -5.83 -18.22 9.36
C ARG A 175 -7.20 -18.68 8.86
N GLU A 176 -7.99 -19.34 9.69
CA GLU A 176 -9.38 -19.71 9.39
C GLU A 176 -10.23 -18.46 9.10
N ASN A 177 -10.03 -17.38 9.86
CA ASN A 177 -10.72 -16.10 9.64
C ASN A 177 -10.49 -15.50 8.24
N PHE A 178 -9.41 -15.85 7.53
CA PHE A 178 -9.19 -15.36 6.16
C PHE A 178 -10.26 -15.83 5.20
N TYR A 179 -10.80 -17.02 5.44
CA TYR A 179 -11.72 -17.72 4.55
C TYR A 179 -13.19 -17.56 4.97
N SER A 180 -13.47 -16.76 6.00
CA SER A 180 -14.82 -16.53 6.49
C SER A 180 -15.62 -15.61 5.55
N ASP A 181 -16.92 -15.88 5.43
CA ASP A 181 -17.93 -15.04 4.79
C ASP A 181 -18.51 -13.96 5.72
N GLU A 182 -18.15 -13.99 7.01
CA GLU A 182 -18.57 -13.00 8.00
C GLU A 182 -18.02 -11.60 7.67
N GLU A 183 -18.65 -10.59 8.24
CA GLU A 183 -18.26 -9.19 8.09
C GLU A 183 -17.06 -8.83 8.98
N LYS A 184 -15.94 -9.53 8.75
CA LYS A 184 -14.67 -9.36 9.48
C LYS A 184 -13.63 -8.76 8.55
N SER A 185 -13.01 -7.65 8.96
CA SER A 185 -11.97 -6.96 8.17
C SER A 185 -10.73 -7.79 7.86
N THR A 186 -10.54 -8.90 8.58
CA THR A 186 -9.47 -9.88 8.38
C THR A 186 -9.78 -10.89 7.27
N SER A 187 -11.01 -10.97 6.76
CA SER A 187 -11.39 -11.94 5.73
C SER A 187 -11.11 -11.42 4.32
N ILE A 188 -10.76 -12.35 3.42
CA ILE A 188 -10.53 -12.07 2.00
C ILE A 188 -11.83 -11.60 1.35
N ALA A 189 -12.94 -12.26 1.67
CA ALA A 189 -14.26 -11.91 1.18
C ALA A 189 -14.65 -10.47 1.55
N TYR A 190 -14.35 -10.03 2.78
CA TYR A 190 -14.57 -8.65 3.19
C TYR A 190 -13.66 -7.68 2.42
N ARG A 191 -12.35 -7.97 2.31
CA ARG A 191 -11.39 -7.14 1.56
C ARG A 191 -11.83 -6.95 0.10
N LEU A 192 -12.36 -7.97 -0.54
CA LEU A 192 -12.83 -7.86 -1.92
C LEU A 192 -14.14 -7.08 -2.02
N VAL A 193 -15.15 -7.43 -1.21
CA VAL A 193 -16.53 -6.94 -1.38
C VAL A 193 -16.78 -5.58 -0.72
N HIS A 194 -16.20 -5.34 0.47
CA HIS A 194 -16.45 -4.12 1.25
C HIS A 194 -15.37 -3.05 1.05
N ASP A 195 -14.13 -3.46 0.84
CA ASP A 195 -13.04 -2.51 0.60
C ASP A 195 -12.83 -2.23 -0.90
N ASN A 196 -12.45 -3.25 -1.68
CA ASN A 196 -11.92 -3.04 -3.03
C ASN A 196 -13.01 -2.80 -4.08
N LEU A 197 -14.15 -3.51 -4.05
CA LEU A 197 -15.22 -3.31 -5.03
C LEU A 197 -15.80 -1.88 -5.04
N PRO A 198 -16.09 -1.24 -3.88
CA PRO A 198 -16.51 0.17 -3.89
C PRO A 198 -15.45 1.14 -4.39
N ILE A 199 -14.16 0.86 -4.14
CA ILE A 199 -13.04 1.66 -4.69
C ILE A 199 -12.99 1.50 -6.21
N PHE A 200 -13.09 0.27 -6.71
CA PHE A 200 -13.09 -0.02 -8.14
C PHE A 200 -14.24 0.69 -8.84
N ILE A 201 -15.46 0.59 -8.31
CA ILE A 201 -16.64 1.30 -8.84
C ILE A 201 -16.42 2.83 -8.85
N LYS A 202 -15.79 3.41 -7.82
CA LYS A 202 -15.44 4.83 -7.82
C LYS A 202 -14.48 5.18 -8.96
N ASN A 203 -13.49 4.34 -9.21
CA ASN A 203 -12.53 4.52 -10.30
C ASN A 203 -13.19 4.44 -11.68
N ILE A 204 -14.22 3.61 -11.87
CA ILE A 204 -15.02 3.62 -13.11
C ILE A 204 -15.59 5.02 -13.38
N TYR A 205 -16.21 5.67 -12.39
CA TYR A 205 -16.73 7.04 -12.61
C TYR A 205 -15.63 8.09 -12.82
N ILE A 206 -14.45 7.88 -12.24
CA ILE A 206 -13.30 8.77 -12.47
C ILE A 206 -12.83 8.63 -13.91
N PHE A 207 -12.78 7.40 -14.43
CA PHE A 207 -12.44 7.12 -15.81
C PHE A 207 -13.44 7.72 -16.80
N GLU A 208 -14.75 7.63 -16.51
CA GLU A 208 -15.76 8.29 -17.36
C GLU A 208 -15.56 9.82 -17.43
N LYS A 209 -15.21 10.47 -16.32
CA LYS A 209 -14.86 11.91 -16.32
C LYS A 209 -13.56 12.21 -17.06
N LEU A 210 -12.59 11.29 -17.01
CA LEU A 210 -11.33 11.43 -17.73
C LEU A 210 -11.58 11.42 -19.25
N LYS A 211 -12.44 10.50 -19.72
CA LYS A 211 -12.84 10.38 -21.13
C LYS A 211 -13.50 11.64 -21.70
N GLU A 212 -14.15 12.44 -20.88
CA GLU A 212 -14.69 13.73 -21.31
C GLU A 212 -13.60 14.77 -21.63
N GLN A 213 -12.39 14.60 -21.11
CA GLN A 213 -11.29 15.59 -21.24
C GLN A 213 -10.11 15.08 -22.08
N PHE A 214 -9.93 13.76 -22.19
CA PHE A 214 -8.83 13.13 -22.92
C PHE A 214 -9.38 12.49 -24.20
N ASP A 215 -8.72 12.76 -25.33
CA ASP A 215 -9.09 12.14 -26.60
C ASP A 215 -8.71 10.65 -26.64
N ALA A 216 -9.39 9.90 -27.50
CA ALA A 216 -9.20 8.44 -27.61
C ALA A 216 -7.76 8.04 -27.94
N LYS A 217 -7.04 8.84 -28.75
CA LYS A 217 -5.65 8.55 -29.11
C LYS A 217 -4.74 8.65 -27.90
N THR A 218 -4.88 9.69 -27.09
CA THR A 218 -4.13 9.84 -25.83
C THR A 218 -4.39 8.66 -24.89
N LEU A 219 -5.65 8.25 -24.73
CA LEU A 219 -5.99 7.09 -23.89
C LEU A 219 -5.41 5.77 -24.42
N SER A 220 -5.40 5.56 -25.74
CA SER A 220 -4.74 4.41 -26.36
C SER A 220 -3.23 4.43 -26.17
N GLU A 221 -2.57 5.58 -26.32
CA GLU A 221 -1.13 5.71 -26.08
C GLU A 221 -0.75 5.39 -24.62
N ILE A 222 -1.56 5.82 -23.65
CA ILE A 222 -1.39 5.45 -22.24
C ILE A 222 -1.53 3.93 -22.08
N PHE A 223 -2.60 3.35 -22.65
CA PHE A 223 -2.87 1.92 -22.56
C PHE A 223 -1.72 1.06 -23.12
N GLU A 224 -1.12 1.45 -24.24
CA GLU A 224 -0.04 0.72 -24.89
C GLU A 224 1.18 0.50 -23.98
N ASN A 225 1.43 1.43 -23.04
CA ASN A 225 2.49 1.27 -22.05
C ASN A 225 2.19 0.20 -21.00
N TYR A 226 0.90 -0.12 -20.79
CA TYR A 226 0.42 -1.03 -19.76
C TYR A 226 -0.09 -2.37 -20.30
N LYS A 227 -0.27 -2.53 -21.61
CA LYS A 227 -0.87 -3.73 -22.24
C LYS A 227 -0.22 -5.07 -21.87
N LEU A 228 1.06 -5.07 -21.47
CA LEU A 228 1.78 -6.28 -21.04
C LEU A 228 1.52 -6.64 -19.57
N TYR A 229 0.96 -5.72 -18.79
CA TYR A 229 0.69 -5.89 -17.35
C TYR A 229 -0.78 -6.21 -17.07
N VAL A 230 -1.70 -5.82 -17.97
CA VAL A 230 -3.15 -6.01 -17.79
C VAL A 230 -3.71 -7.04 -18.76
N ALA A 231 -4.81 -7.69 -18.38
CA ALA A 231 -5.47 -8.71 -19.21
C ALA A 231 -6.46 -8.11 -20.24
N GLY A 232 -6.74 -6.81 -20.17
CA GLY A 232 -7.67 -6.12 -21.07
C GLY A 232 -6.98 -5.63 -22.35
N SER A 233 -7.78 -5.25 -23.34
CA SER A 233 -7.37 -4.73 -24.65
C SER A 233 -7.47 -3.21 -24.77
N SER A 234 -8.04 -2.55 -23.76
CA SER A 234 -8.18 -1.10 -23.69
C SER A 234 -8.37 -0.62 -22.24
N LEU A 235 -8.28 0.69 -22.00
CA LEU A 235 -8.65 1.25 -20.70
C LEU A 235 -10.16 1.11 -20.41
N ASP A 236 -11.02 1.16 -21.43
CA ASP A 236 -12.46 0.90 -21.24
C ASP A 236 -12.72 -0.52 -20.71
N GLU A 237 -11.96 -1.52 -21.16
CA GLU A 237 -12.02 -2.86 -20.58
C GLU A 237 -11.46 -2.90 -19.16
N VAL A 238 -10.32 -2.24 -18.88
CA VAL A 238 -9.71 -2.22 -17.53
C VAL A 238 -10.62 -1.55 -16.49
N PHE A 239 -11.41 -0.55 -16.90
CA PHE A 239 -12.39 0.13 -16.06
C PHE A 239 -13.83 -0.32 -16.33
N SER A 240 -14.02 -1.53 -16.87
CA SER A 240 -15.33 -2.20 -16.93
C SER A 240 -15.64 -2.90 -15.61
N LEU A 241 -16.91 -3.08 -15.27
CA LEU A 241 -17.32 -3.73 -14.02
C LEU A 241 -16.85 -5.19 -13.95
N GLU A 242 -16.88 -5.90 -15.07
CA GLU A 242 -16.45 -7.30 -15.19
C GLU A 242 -14.96 -7.46 -14.92
N TYR A 243 -14.15 -6.45 -15.26
CA TYR A 243 -12.71 -6.46 -15.04
C TYR A 243 -12.33 -6.52 -13.56
N PHE A 244 -13.25 -6.24 -12.63
CA PHE A 244 -13.00 -6.44 -11.21
C PHE A 244 -12.52 -7.86 -10.89
N ASN A 245 -12.97 -8.88 -11.65
CA ASN A 245 -12.50 -10.26 -11.51
C ASN A 245 -10.99 -10.43 -11.80
N ASN A 246 -10.38 -9.56 -12.60
CA ASN A 246 -8.92 -9.53 -12.82
C ASN A 246 -8.16 -8.87 -11.66
N THR A 247 -8.85 -8.38 -10.63
CA THR A 247 -8.26 -7.67 -9.48
C THR A 247 -8.51 -8.40 -8.15
N LEU A 248 -8.88 -9.69 -8.19
CA LEU A 248 -9.11 -10.47 -6.98
C LEU A 248 -7.80 -10.91 -6.31
N THR A 249 -6.78 -11.24 -7.11
CA THR A 249 -5.46 -11.65 -6.64
C THR A 249 -4.56 -10.47 -6.30
N GLN A 250 -3.48 -10.70 -5.54
CA GLN A 250 -2.52 -9.62 -5.26
C GLN A 250 -1.85 -9.13 -6.55
N LYS A 251 -1.47 -10.06 -7.44
CA LYS A 251 -0.88 -9.72 -8.74
C LYS A 251 -1.82 -8.85 -9.57
N GLY A 252 -3.11 -9.20 -9.62
CA GLY A 252 -4.13 -8.39 -10.30
C GLY A 252 -4.28 -7.00 -9.71
N ILE A 253 -4.27 -6.88 -8.37
CA ILE A 253 -4.30 -5.60 -7.65
C ILE A 253 -3.07 -4.75 -7.98
N ASP A 254 -1.87 -5.33 -7.94
CA ASP A 254 -0.63 -4.59 -8.21
C ASP A 254 -0.58 -4.10 -9.66
N ASN A 255 -0.96 -4.94 -10.63
CA ASN A 255 -1.05 -4.56 -12.04
C ASN A 255 -2.06 -3.42 -12.27
N TYR A 256 -3.26 -3.50 -11.68
CA TYR A 256 -4.26 -2.45 -11.75
C TYR A 256 -3.77 -1.14 -11.10
N ASN A 257 -3.16 -1.23 -9.92
CA ASN A 257 -2.60 -0.09 -9.22
C ASN A 257 -1.43 0.56 -9.98
N ALA A 258 -0.68 -0.21 -10.77
CA ALA A 258 0.38 0.32 -11.62
C ALA A 258 -0.15 1.19 -12.76
N VAL A 259 -1.31 0.83 -13.36
CA VAL A 259 -2.02 1.65 -14.36
C VAL A 259 -2.44 3.00 -13.77
N ILE A 260 -2.93 2.98 -12.53
CA ILE A 260 -3.33 4.19 -11.81
C ILE A 260 -2.10 5.03 -11.40
N GLY A 261 -1.07 4.37 -10.91
CA GLY A 261 0.13 4.95 -10.32
C GLY A 261 1.22 5.23 -11.36
N LYS A 262 2.41 4.64 -11.17
CA LYS A 262 3.53 4.71 -12.10
C LYS A 262 4.37 3.44 -12.01
N ILE A 263 5.13 3.14 -13.06
CA ILE A 263 6.16 2.08 -13.04
C ILE A 263 7.51 2.73 -13.28
N VAL A 264 8.47 2.50 -12.39
CA VAL A 264 9.87 2.90 -12.59
C VAL A 264 10.65 1.71 -13.11
N LYS A 265 11.30 1.85 -14.27
CA LYS A 265 12.20 0.84 -14.84
C LYS A 265 13.61 0.97 -14.27
N GLU A 266 14.42 -0.08 -14.45
CA GLU A 266 15.81 -0.14 -13.98
C GLU A 266 16.70 0.96 -14.58
N ASP A 267 16.45 1.34 -15.83
CA ASP A 267 17.14 2.45 -16.51
C ASP A 267 16.62 3.84 -16.07
N LYS A 268 15.83 3.90 -14.99
CA LYS A 268 15.15 5.09 -14.46
C LYS A 268 14.14 5.72 -15.41
N GLN A 269 13.76 5.04 -16.49
CA GLN A 269 12.61 5.48 -17.28
C GLN A 269 11.33 5.23 -16.47
N GLU A 270 10.47 6.25 -16.42
CA GLU A 270 9.18 6.16 -15.73
C GLU A 270 8.06 5.99 -16.77
N ILE A 271 7.23 4.96 -16.57
CA ILE A 271 5.94 4.86 -17.22
C ILE A 271 4.94 5.59 -16.32
N GLN A 272 4.44 6.72 -16.83
CA GLN A 272 3.42 7.50 -16.15
C GLN A 272 2.08 6.75 -16.19
N GLY A 273 1.40 6.67 -15.06
CA GLY A 273 0.02 6.20 -15.01
C GLY A 273 -0.98 7.34 -14.91
N LEU A 274 -2.25 6.96 -14.80
CA LEU A 274 -3.37 7.87 -15.00
C LEU A 274 -3.39 9.04 -14.01
N ASN A 275 -2.97 8.84 -12.76
CA ASN A 275 -2.93 9.93 -11.78
C ASN A 275 -1.89 10.99 -12.12
N GLU A 276 -0.77 10.64 -12.77
CA GLU A 276 0.19 11.65 -13.24
C GLU A 276 -0.38 12.47 -14.41
N HIS A 277 -1.04 11.80 -15.36
CA HIS A 277 -1.74 12.48 -16.46
C HIS A 277 -2.83 13.43 -15.93
N ILE A 278 -3.62 13.00 -14.94
CA ILE A 278 -4.61 13.86 -14.25
C ILE A 278 -3.92 15.03 -13.54
N ASN A 279 -2.77 14.80 -12.89
CA ASN A 279 -2.04 15.87 -12.20
C ASN A 279 -1.56 16.93 -13.20
N LEU A 280 -0.97 16.51 -14.33
CA LEU A 280 -0.53 17.40 -15.40
C LEU A 280 -1.70 18.18 -16.00
N TYR A 281 -2.85 17.53 -16.22
CA TYR A 281 -4.07 18.19 -16.66
C TYR A 281 -4.56 19.24 -15.64
N ASN A 282 -4.61 18.87 -14.35
CA ASN A 282 -5.07 19.74 -13.28
C ASN A 282 -4.17 20.96 -13.04
N GLN A 283 -2.86 20.84 -13.27
CA GLN A 283 -1.93 21.97 -13.20
C GLN A 283 -2.21 23.02 -14.28
N LYS A 284 -2.63 22.57 -15.47
CA LYS A 284 -3.03 23.44 -16.59
C LYS A 284 -4.45 24.00 -16.44
N HIS A 285 -5.35 23.27 -15.78
CA HIS A 285 -6.77 23.62 -15.68
C HIS A 285 -7.20 23.81 -14.22
N LYS A 286 -6.76 24.91 -13.60
CA LYS A 286 -7.00 25.19 -12.16
C LYS A 286 -8.49 25.25 -11.80
N ASP A 287 -9.34 25.71 -12.72
CA ASP A 287 -10.79 25.89 -12.47
C ASP A 287 -11.62 24.64 -12.77
N ARG A 288 -11.04 23.62 -13.42
CA ARG A 288 -11.75 22.40 -13.85
C ARG A 288 -10.95 21.15 -13.55
N ARG A 289 -10.73 20.90 -12.25
CA ARG A 289 -9.91 19.78 -11.80
C ARG A 289 -10.65 18.44 -11.89
N LEU A 290 -9.96 17.43 -12.41
CA LEU A 290 -10.36 16.04 -12.37
C LEU A 290 -9.98 15.40 -11.03
N PRO A 291 -10.82 14.48 -10.50
CA PRO A 291 -10.49 13.69 -9.32
C PRO A 291 -9.40 12.65 -9.65
N PHE A 292 -8.61 12.26 -8.65
CA PHE A 292 -7.61 11.19 -8.78
C PHE A 292 -8.24 9.82 -8.56
N PHE A 293 -7.76 8.83 -9.32
CA PHE A 293 -8.02 7.42 -9.07
C PHE A 293 -7.46 6.98 -7.72
N ILE A 294 -8.11 5.98 -7.12
CA ILE A 294 -7.81 5.46 -5.80
C ILE A 294 -7.23 4.06 -5.95
N SER A 295 -6.06 3.80 -5.39
CA SER A 295 -5.47 2.45 -5.41
C SER A 295 -6.30 1.46 -4.60
N LEU A 296 -6.45 0.25 -5.13
CA LEU A 296 -7.05 -0.87 -4.41
C LEU A 296 -6.16 -1.28 -3.22
N LYS A 297 -6.78 -1.71 -2.12
CA LYS A 297 -6.05 -2.25 -0.98
C LYS A 297 -5.43 -3.59 -1.36
N LYS A 298 -4.28 -3.91 -0.77
CA LYS A 298 -3.63 -5.23 -0.90
C LYS A 298 -4.58 -6.36 -0.56
N GLN A 299 -4.33 -7.55 -1.07
CA GLN A 299 -5.01 -8.75 -0.60
C GLN A 299 -4.56 -9.11 0.83
N ILE A 300 -5.37 -9.91 1.54
CA ILE A 300 -5.01 -10.47 2.83
C ILE A 300 -3.81 -11.40 2.68
N LEU A 301 -2.87 -11.32 3.63
CA LEU A 301 -1.64 -12.12 3.72
C LEU A 301 -0.62 -11.90 2.60
N SER A 302 -0.90 -11.12 1.55
CA SER A 302 0.01 -11.00 0.40
C SER A 302 1.23 -10.11 0.68
N ASP A 303 2.36 -10.47 0.04
CA ASP A 303 3.52 -9.59 -0.08
C ASP A 303 3.32 -8.66 -1.28
N ARG A 304 3.98 -7.50 -1.31
CA ARG A 304 4.05 -6.69 -2.54
C ARG A 304 5.18 -7.24 -3.40
N GLU A 305 4.89 -7.63 -4.63
CA GLU A 305 5.92 -7.72 -5.65
C GLU A 305 6.10 -6.31 -6.23
N ALA A 306 7.32 -5.80 -6.19
CA ALA A 306 7.61 -4.48 -6.73
C ALA A 306 7.59 -4.58 -8.27
N LEU A 307 6.54 -4.05 -8.89
CA LEU A 307 6.50 -3.86 -10.35
C LEU A 307 7.50 -2.79 -10.80
N SER A 308 7.79 -1.84 -9.92
CA SER A 308 8.85 -0.85 -10.12
C SER A 308 10.19 -1.41 -9.64
N TRP A 309 11.25 -1.08 -10.37
CA TRP A 309 12.61 -1.29 -9.92
C TRP A 309 12.83 -0.58 -8.57
N LEU A 310 13.47 -1.29 -7.65
CA LEU A 310 13.91 -0.76 -6.37
C LEU A 310 15.42 -0.93 -6.29
N PRO A 311 16.15 0.06 -5.76
CA PRO A 311 17.57 -0.08 -5.54
C PRO A 311 17.86 -1.18 -4.52
N ASP A 312 19.00 -1.83 -4.68
CA ASP A 312 19.47 -2.83 -3.72
C ASP A 312 19.63 -2.22 -2.33
N MET A 313 19.14 -2.93 -1.32
CA MET A 313 19.32 -2.56 0.08
C MET A 313 20.66 -3.06 0.59
N PHE A 314 21.44 -2.18 1.23
CA PHE A 314 22.59 -2.59 2.03
C PHE A 314 22.15 -3.50 3.17
N LYS A 315 22.89 -4.60 3.37
CA LYS A 315 22.56 -5.63 4.35
C LYS A 315 23.15 -5.37 5.72
N ASN A 316 24.20 -4.57 5.79
CA ASN A 316 24.96 -4.28 7.00
C ASN A 316 25.78 -2.99 6.85
N ASP A 317 26.26 -2.48 7.99
CA ASP A 317 27.04 -1.25 8.06
C ASP A 317 28.34 -1.30 7.25
N SER A 318 28.94 -2.50 7.10
CA SER A 318 30.20 -2.65 6.36
C SER A 318 30.01 -2.39 4.86
N GLU A 319 28.89 -2.85 4.28
CA GLU A 319 28.55 -2.56 2.89
C GLU A 319 28.34 -1.05 2.65
N VAL A 320 27.65 -0.37 3.58
CA VAL A 320 27.43 1.09 3.52
C VAL A 320 28.76 1.84 3.53
N ILE A 321 29.64 1.53 4.49
CA ILE A 321 30.94 2.19 4.62
C ILE A 321 31.80 1.96 3.37
N LYS A 322 31.79 0.73 2.82
CA LYS A 322 32.52 0.41 1.60
C LYS A 322 32.02 1.23 0.41
N ALA A 323 30.69 1.31 0.22
CA ALA A 323 30.11 2.08 -0.88
C ALA A 323 30.46 3.59 -0.79
N LEU A 324 30.45 4.16 0.41
CA LEU A 324 30.82 5.57 0.63
C LEU A 324 32.30 5.83 0.32
N LYS A 325 33.21 4.95 0.77
CA LYS A 325 34.64 5.08 0.47
C LYS A 325 34.92 4.91 -1.02
N GLY A 326 34.25 3.95 -1.66
CA GLY A 326 34.31 3.76 -3.11
C GLY A 326 33.99 5.06 -3.83
N PHE A 327 32.82 5.64 -3.57
CA PHE A 327 32.38 6.85 -4.26
C PHE A 327 33.21 8.11 -3.95
N TYR A 328 33.49 8.39 -2.66
CA TYR A 328 34.16 9.65 -2.29
C TYR A 328 35.68 9.61 -2.44
N ILE A 329 36.31 8.46 -2.20
CA ILE A 329 37.78 8.34 -2.15
C ILE A 329 38.31 7.62 -3.38
N GLU A 330 37.81 6.43 -3.69
CA GLU A 330 38.37 5.58 -4.76
C GLU A 330 38.02 6.12 -6.16
N ASP A 331 36.76 6.49 -6.38
CA ASP A 331 36.29 7.16 -7.60
C ASP A 331 36.73 8.64 -7.67
N GLY A 332 37.30 9.15 -6.57
CA GLY A 332 37.92 10.47 -6.49
C GLY A 332 36.95 11.62 -6.75
N PHE A 333 35.70 11.54 -6.26
CA PHE A 333 34.64 12.53 -6.50
C PHE A 333 35.10 14.00 -6.29
N GLU A 334 35.89 14.27 -5.26
CA GLU A 334 36.44 15.60 -4.98
C GLU A 334 37.31 16.12 -6.13
N ASN A 335 38.24 15.29 -6.61
CA ASN A 335 39.24 15.69 -7.61
C ASN A 335 38.69 15.58 -9.04
N ASN A 336 37.78 14.64 -9.29
CA ASN A 336 37.27 14.33 -10.62
C ASN A 336 36.00 15.10 -10.96
N VAL A 337 35.23 15.56 -9.96
CA VAL A 337 33.95 16.26 -10.18
C VAL A 337 33.94 17.65 -9.54
N LEU A 338 34.19 17.76 -8.23
CA LEU A 338 34.06 19.04 -7.52
C LEU A 338 35.13 20.06 -7.89
N THR A 339 36.40 19.66 -7.94
CA THR A 339 37.51 20.55 -8.29
C THR A 339 37.41 21.07 -9.74
N PRO A 340 37.12 20.24 -10.76
CA PRO A 340 36.88 20.73 -12.13
C PRO A 340 35.66 21.63 -12.23
N LEU A 341 34.56 21.30 -11.53
CA LEU A 341 33.36 22.14 -11.51
C LEU A 341 33.63 23.51 -10.88
N ALA A 342 34.33 23.57 -9.74
CA ALA A 342 34.74 24.82 -9.11
C ALA A 342 35.63 25.66 -10.04
N THR A 343 36.56 25.02 -10.76
CA THR A 343 37.42 25.68 -11.74
C THR A 343 36.62 26.24 -12.92
N LEU A 344 35.67 25.47 -13.45
CA LEU A 344 34.77 25.89 -14.53
C LEU A 344 33.93 27.10 -14.11
N LEU A 345 33.30 27.04 -12.94
CA LEU A 345 32.46 28.12 -12.43
C LEU A 345 33.28 29.38 -12.07
N SER A 346 34.52 29.23 -11.60
CA SER A 346 35.41 30.37 -11.29
C SER A 346 35.96 31.07 -12.53
N SER A 347 35.86 30.45 -13.70
CA SER A 347 36.33 30.98 -14.98
C SER A 347 35.19 31.30 -15.95
N LEU A 348 33.96 31.40 -15.44
CA LEU A 348 32.75 31.60 -16.23
C LEU A 348 32.80 32.88 -17.10
N ASP A 349 33.49 33.92 -16.62
CA ASP A 349 33.73 35.20 -17.31
C ASP A 349 34.52 35.06 -18.62
N LYS A 350 35.29 33.97 -18.77
CA LYS A 350 36.08 33.68 -19.97
C LYS A 350 35.28 32.96 -21.05
N TYR A 351 34.07 32.52 -20.75
CA TYR A 351 33.19 31.81 -21.69
C TYR A 351 32.13 32.75 -22.28
N ASN A 352 31.63 32.39 -23.47
CA ASN A 352 30.50 33.10 -24.07
C ASN A 352 29.20 32.74 -23.35
N LEU A 353 28.71 33.65 -22.50
CA LEU A 353 27.49 33.46 -21.71
C LEU A 353 26.25 33.21 -22.58
N ASN A 354 26.20 33.67 -23.83
CA ASN A 354 25.07 33.42 -24.73
C ASN A 354 24.95 31.95 -25.16
N GLY A 355 25.98 31.13 -24.93
CA GLY A 355 25.97 29.68 -25.16
C GLY A 355 25.68 28.86 -23.89
N ILE A 356 25.50 29.51 -22.74
CA ILE A 356 25.27 28.86 -21.45
C ILE A 356 23.81 29.06 -21.06
N PHE A 357 23.08 27.97 -20.90
CA PHE A 357 21.66 27.99 -20.63
C PHE A 357 21.35 27.37 -19.27
N ILE A 358 20.43 27.99 -18.55
CA ILE A 358 19.80 27.41 -17.37
C ILE A 358 18.46 26.84 -17.80
N ARG A 359 18.18 25.60 -17.41
CA ARG A 359 16.93 24.95 -17.76
C ARG A 359 15.76 25.65 -17.05
N ASN A 360 14.74 26.04 -17.80
CA ASN A 360 13.53 26.66 -17.26
C ASN A 360 12.62 25.61 -16.58
N ASN A 361 13.05 25.17 -15.40
CA ASN A 361 12.33 24.26 -14.52
C ASN A 361 12.69 24.59 -13.06
N GLU A 362 12.55 23.63 -12.15
CA GLU A 362 12.91 23.78 -10.74
C GLU A 362 14.36 24.26 -10.53
N ALA A 363 15.28 23.99 -11.45
CA ALA A 363 16.66 24.49 -11.37
C ALA A 363 16.72 26.03 -11.40
N LEU A 364 15.90 26.67 -12.23
CA LEU A 364 15.84 28.14 -12.34
C LEU A 364 15.21 28.76 -11.09
N SER A 365 14.08 28.20 -10.63
CA SER A 365 13.43 28.66 -9.39
C SER A 365 14.31 28.47 -8.16
N SER A 366 15.04 27.35 -8.08
CA SER A 366 15.99 27.09 -6.99
C SER A 366 17.17 28.04 -7.03
N LEU A 367 17.71 28.33 -8.22
CA LEU A 367 18.77 29.32 -8.38
C LEU A 367 18.28 30.70 -7.95
N SER A 368 17.12 31.13 -8.44
CA SER A 368 16.51 32.41 -8.07
C SER A 368 16.29 32.52 -6.57
N GLN A 369 15.77 31.47 -5.93
CA GLN A 369 15.56 31.45 -4.49
C GLN A 369 16.88 31.53 -3.70
N ASN A 370 17.95 30.90 -4.19
CA ASN A 370 19.25 30.93 -3.52
C ASN A 370 19.96 32.28 -3.65
N VAL A 371 19.86 32.91 -4.82
CA VAL A 371 20.53 34.19 -5.12
C VAL A 371 19.72 35.38 -4.65
N TYR A 372 18.42 35.40 -4.95
CA TYR A 372 17.53 36.55 -4.76
C TYR A 372 16.48 36.36 -3.67
N ARG A 373 16.41 35.19 -3.02
CA ARG A 373 15.37 34.84 -2.03
C ARG A 373 13.93 34.95 -2.54
N ASN A 374 13.74 34.89 -3.87
CA ASN A 374 12.44 34.81 -4.54
C ASN A 374 12.46 33.65 -5.56
N PHE A 375 11.40 32.84 -5.60
CA PHE A 375 11.24 31.72 -6.54
C PHE A 375 10.98 32.17 -7.97
N SER A 376 10.36 33.34 -8.17
CA SER A 376 10.13 33.93 -9.49
C SER A 376 11.35 34.74 -9.89
N ILE A 377 12.06 34.28 -10.92
CA ILE A 377 13.26 34.98 -11.37
C ILE A 377 12.94 36.30 -12.08
N ASP A 378 11.78 36.38 -12.75
CA ASP A 378 11.33 37.60 -13.42
C ASP A 378 11.04 38.68 -12.37
N GLU A 379 10.27 38.33 -11.31
CA GLU A 379 10.03 39.24 -10.18
C GLU A 379 11.32 39.62 -9.45
N ALA A 380 12.27 38.68 -9.32
CA ALA A 380 13.56 38.93 -8.69
C ALA A 380 14.43 39.90 -9.49
N ILE A 381 14.45 39.75 -10.82
CA ILE A 381 15.20 40.63 -11.74
C ILE A 381 14.58 42.03 -11.74
N ASP A 382 13.25 42.11 -11.82
CA ASP A 382 12.52 43.39 -11.80
C ASP A 382 12.77 44.13 -10.48
N ALA A 383 12.64 43.46 -9.33
CA ALA A 383 12.91 44.04 -8.02
C ALA A 383 14.38 44.51 -7.87
N ASN A 384 15.33 43.77 -8.44
CA ASN A 384 16.75 44.14 -8.41
C ASN A 384 17.04 45.35 -9.32
N ALA A 385 16.40 45.44 -10.48
CA ALA A 385 16.50 46.59 -11.38
C ALA A 385 15.91 47.87 -10.73
N GLU A 386 14.79 47.74 -10.02
CA GLU A 386 14.19 48.82 -9.22
C GLU A 386 15.12 49.28 -8.08
N LEU A 387 15.76 48.35 -7.36
CA LEU A 387 16.74 48.70 -6.31
C LEU A 387 17.99 49.40 -6.85
N GLN A 388 18.51 48.97 -8.00
CA GLN A 388 19.68 49.60 -8.62
C GLN A 388 19.37 51.02 -9.13
N THR A 389 18.17 51.24 -9.68
CA THR A 389 17.74 52.58 -10.06
C THR A 389 17.58 53.48 -8.83
N PHE A 390 16.98 52.99 -7.74
CA PHE A 390 16.84 53.74 -6.49
C PHE A 390 18.19 54.16 -5.88
N ASN A 391 19.16 53.23 -5.81
CA ASN A 391 20.50 53.53 -5.29
C ASN A 391 21.27 54.54 -6.16
N ASN A 392 21.07 54.52 -7.49
CA ASN A 392 21.66 55.53 -8.36
C ASN A 392 21.06 56.92 -8.14
N TYR A 393 19.75 57.02 -7.81
CA TYR A 393 19.13 58.30 -7.44
C TYR A 393 19.65 58.83 -6.09
N GLU A 394 19.88 57.97 -5.09
CA GLU A 394 20.50 58.38 -3.82
C GLU A 394 21.96 58.84 -3.99
N LEU A 395 22.75 58.18 -4.84
CA LEU A 395 24.12 58.60 -5.15
C LEU A 395 24.16 59.96 -5.86
N ILE A 396 23.23 60.23 -6.78
CA ILE A 396 23.11 61.53 -7.44
C ILE A 396 22.61 62.60 -6.46
N ALA A 397 21.69 62.27 -5.56
CA ALA A 397 21.18 63.19 -4.54
C ALA A 397 22.21 63.54 -3.45
N ASN A 398 23.15 62.63 -3.15
CA ASN A 398 24.26 62.89 -2.22
C ASN A 398 25.48 63.55 -2.89
N ALA A 399 25.51 63.64 -4.22
CA ALA A 399 26.57 64.29 -5.00
C ALA A 399 26.21 65.72 -5.46
N LEU A 400 24.95 66.14 -5.26
CA LEU A 400 24.46 67.51 -5.38
C LEU A 400 24.45 68.18 -4.00
#